data_AF-A0A7C8MLS6-F1
#
_entry.id   AF-A0A7C8MLS6-F1
#
_cell.length_a   1.000
_cell.length_b   1.000
_cell.length_c   1.000
_cell.angle_alpha   90.00
_cell.angle_beta   90.00
_cell.angle_gamma   90.00
#
_symmetry.space_group_name_H-M   'P 1'
#
loop_
_entity.id
_entity.type
_entity.pdbx_description
1 polymer ?
#
loop_
_entity_poly.entity_id
_entity_poly.type
_entity_poly.pdbx_seq_one_letter_code
_entity_poly.pdbx_strand_id
1 'polypeptide(L)'
;MDNTTGAILDPHRIDQLEHHLDQLANDPTLATDDLLFDIVGLRVTNINILPLIPRLLPKIIGILRRYQCDPHALCNLAIILVGPLDFHQVMSYASQEALIQALRSPAPSANLLAMTIVAKAAKSPSDAAVLAAMKDVVTSFVTRWLSAPEVEIGGMGTQVLGDLLMIDSPQWPIERPGECDESLREPARVTSNALGQGFVWRRIFYDRDVYDLILSLCSNGPHQSAKGGLSPYQLSLAQGRLLHLLPRLSVYHLDVVTKTIFPDIHQRYMNSEAPGGLLFFAALHMVDLQDTLMNSLFIEFFETLFNVQLDTPASTFKMDTLRKLYRAVIQNDSLFEDRLLSLPDRIIPQDGADALRQFIHDVATD
;
A
#
# COMPACT_ATOMS: atom_id res chain seq x y z
N MET A 1 -7.90 24.32 38.16
CA MET A 1 -8.41 23.19 37.35
C MET A 1 -8.52 23.77 35.96
N ASP A 2 -7.53 23.68 35.09
CA ASP A 2 -6.90 22.45 34.59
C ASP A 2 -5.37 22.42 34.67
N ASN A 3 -4.87 21.21 34.91
CA ASN A 3 -3.48 20.82 35.01
C ASN A 3 -3.04 20.28 33.63
N THR A 4 -2.51 21.13 32.76
CA THR A 4 -1.74 20.68 31.58
C THR A 4 -0.26 20.80 31.88
N THR A 5 0.20 20.02 32.85
CA THR A 5 1.62 19.71 32.98
C THR A 5 1.95 18.76 31.83
N GLY A 6 2.29 19.32 30.66
CA GLY A 6 2.88 18.54 29.57
C GLY A 6 4.07 17.79 30.17
N ALA A 7 4.03 16.47 30.13
CA ALA A 7 5.06 15.63 30.73
C ALA A 7 6.41 15.98 30.09
N ILE A 8 7.21 16.77 30.81
CA ILE A 8 8.58 17.09 30.39
C ILE A 8 9.33 15.76 30.36
N LEU A 9 9.89 15.44 29.20
CA LEU A 9 10.74 14.29 28.99
C LEU A 9 11.90 14.37 30.00
N ASP A 10 12.03 13.37 30.86
CA ASP A 10 13.06 13.33 31.90
C ASP A 10 14.44 13.17 31.24
N PRO A 11 15.34 14.18 31.30
CA PRO A 11 16.63 14.13 30.61
C PRO A 11 17.46 12.90 31.00
N HIS A 12 17.37 12.48 32.27
CA HIS A 12 18.08 11.32 32.77
C HIS A 12 17.69 10.02 32.05
N ARG A 13 16.42 9.87 31.68
CA ARG A 13 15.95 8.67 30.96
C ARG A 13 16.42 8.64 29.51
N ILE A 14 16.59 9.80 28.89
CA ILE A 14 17.16 9.88 27.53
C ILE A 14 18.65 9.55 27.56
N ASP A 15 19.38 10.06 28.55
CA ASP A 15 20.80 9.76 28.69
C ASP A 15 21.01 8.26 29.04
N GLN A 16 20.11 7.66 29.82
CA GLN A 16 20.08 6.20 30.04
C GLN A 16 19.82 5.42 28.75
N LEU A 17 18.86 5.85 27.94
CA LEU A 17 18.58 5.21 26.66
C LEU A 17 19.76 5.33 25.71
N GLU A 18 20.41 6.49 25.63
CA GLU A 18 21.62 6.68 24.82
C GLU A 18 22.75 5.77 25.26
N HIS A 19 22.97 5.67 26.57
CA HIS A 19 23.96 4.75 27.11
C HIS A 19 23.65 3.30 26.74
N HIS A 20 22.39 2.89 26.83
CA HIS A 20 21.96 1.56 26.44
C HIS A 20 22.10 1.31 24.92
N LEU A 21 21.79 2.29 24.08
CA LEU A 21 22.04 2.23 22.64
C LEU A 21 23.54 2.08 22.33
N ASP A 22 24.41 2.74 23.09
CA ASP A 22 25.86 2.58 22.94
C ASP A 22 26.34 1.19 23.36
N GLN A 23 25.73 0.59 24.39
CA GLN A 23 25.98 -0.82 24.74
C GLN A 23 25.55 -1.76 23.61
N LEU A 24 24.34 -1.60 23.07
CA LEU A 24 23.84 -2.40 21.95
C LEU A 24 24.68 -2.23 20.67
N ALA A 25 25.21 -1.03 20.45
CA ALA A 25 26.11 -0.75 19.34
C ALA A 25 27.47 -1.45 19.50
N ASN A 26 27.91 -1.74 20.72
CA ASN A 26 29.14 -2.48 20.98
C ASN A 26 28.89 -4.00 21.01
N ASP A 27 27.75 -4.43 21.53
CA ASP A 27 27.32 -5.82 21.61
C ASP A 27 25.92 -6.02 21.00
N PRO A 28 25.83 -6.49 19.74
CA PRO A 28 24.55 -6.69 19.06
C PRO A 28 23.76 -7.92 19.57
N THR A 29 24.32 -8.69 20.52
CA THR A 29 23.66 -9.84 21.15
C THR A 29 22.95 -9.48 22.46
N LEU A 30 23.18 -8.27 22.98
CA LEU A 30 22.51 -7.75 24.16
C LEU A 30 21.02 -7.49 23.84
N ALA A 31 20.13 -7.91 24.74
CA ALA A 31 18.69 -7.64 24.63
C ALA A 31 18.37 -6.16 24.92
N THR A 32 17.29 -5.65 24.32
CA THR A 32 16.76 -4.32 24.61
C THR A 32 16.15 -4.26 26.02
N ASP A 33 16.31 -3.12 26.70
CA ASP A 33 15.51 -2.76 27.87
C ASP A 33 14.15 -2.23 27.41
N ASP A 34 13.21 -3.13 27.12
CA ASP A 34 11.92 -2.79 26.52
C ASP A 34 11.14 -1.77 27.36
N LEU A 35 11.24 -1.82 28.69
CA LEU A 35 10.61 -0.85 29.58
C LEU A 35 11.18 0.56 29.39
N LEU A 36 12.51 0.67 29.22
CA LEU A 36 13.16 1.95 28.94
C LEU A 36 12.72 2.51 27.58
N PHE A 37 12.66 1.68 26.55
CA PHE A 37 12.17 2.08 25.23
C PHE A 37 10.71 2.53 25.27
N ASP A 38 9.83 1.79 25.94
CA ASP A 38 8.41 2.14 26.06
C ASP A 38 8.20 3.45 26.82
N ILE A 39 8.88 3.64 27.96
CA ILE A 39 8.74 4.87 28.74
C ILE A 39 9.24 6.09 27.97
N VAL A 40 10.35 5.95 27.24
CA VAL A 40 10.84 7.04 26.39
C VAL A 40 9.86 7.28 25.25
N GLY A 41 9.45 6.23 24.53
CA GLY A 41 8.51 6.31 23.40
C GLY A 41 7.19 7.00 23.75
N LEU A 42 6.57 6.65 24.89
CA LEU A 42 5.34 7.26 25.37
C LEU A 42 5.47 8.75 25.72
N ARG A 43 6.68 9.22 26.01
CA ARG A 43 6.94 10.62 26.38
C ARG A 43 7.51 11.44 25.22
N VAL A 44 7.80 10.82 24.07
CA VAL A 44 8.11 11.57 22.84
C VAL A 44 6.84 12.26 22.36
N THR A 45 6.90 13.57 22.17
CA THR A 45 5.79 14.43 21.73
C THR A 45 6.25 15.33 20.59
N ASN A 46 5.30 15.95 19.89
CA ASN A 46 5.60 16.91 18.81
C ASN A 46 6.50 18.08 19.25
N ILE A 47 6.55 18.39 20.55
CA ILE A 47 7.35 19.49 21.11
C ILE A 47 8.81 19.08 21.32
N ASN A 48 9.08 17.84 21.69
CA ASN A 48 10.41 17.37 22.09
C ASN A 48 11.09 16.46 21.06
N ILE A 49 10.39 16.04 20.01
CA ILE A 49 10.89 15.04 19.06
C ILE A 49 12.07 15.55 18.21
N LEU A 50 12.03 16.80 17.74
CA LEU A 50 13.03 17.30 16.78
C LEU A 50 14.46 17.28 17.34
N PRO A 51 14.73 17.68 18.60
CA PRO A 51 16.06 17.52 19.21
C PRO A 51 16.52 16.07 19.42
N LEU A 52 15.60 15.11 19.54
CA LEU A 52 15.92 13.71 19.80
C LEU A 52 16.34 12.95 18.54
N ILE A 53 15.83 13.36 17.37
CA ILE A 53 16.14 12.72 16.08
C ILE A 53 17.65 12.61 15.83
N PRO A 54 18.44 13.70 15.82
CA PRO A 54 19.87 13.59 15.53
C PRO A 54 20.65 12.84 16.62
N ARG A 55 20.11 12.73 17.83
CA ARG A 55 20.72 12.01 18.96
C ARG A 55 20.50 10.50 18.88
N LEU A 56 19.26 10.08 18.62
CA LEU A 56 18.82 8.70 18.76
C LEU A 56 18.73 7.95 17.42
N LEU A 57 18.17 8.59 16.39
CA LEU A 57 17.86 7.90 15.12
C LEU A 57 19.10 7.32 14.43
N PRO A 58 20.24 8.03 14.29
CA PRO A 58 21.44 7.46 13.68
C PRO A 58 21.96 6.21 14.43
N LYS A 59 21.93 6.23 15.77
CA LYS A 59 22.35 5.10 16.61
C LYS A 59 21.45 3.89 16.37
N ILE A 60 20.12 4.09 16.42
CA ILE A 60 19.13 3.03 16.20
C ILE A 60 19.30 2.40 14.81
N ILE A 61 19.38 3.20 13.75
CA ILE A 61 19.58 2.69 12.38
C ILE A 61 20.91 1.94 12.26
N GLY A 62 21.97 2.40 12.93
CA GLY A 62 23.26 1.72 12.97
C GLY A 62 23.24 0.37 13.70
N ILE A 63 22.41 0.23 14.74
CA ILE A 63 22.23 -1.02 15.49
C ILE A 63 21.42 -2.03 14.66
N LEU A 64 20.28 -1.59 14.08
CA LEU A 64 19.35 -2.46 13.35
C LEU A 64 20.00 -3.28 12.23
N ARG A 65 21.09 -2.80 11.63
CA ARG A 65 21.82 -3.52 10.55
C ARG A 65 22.56 -4.78 11.00
N ARG A 66 22.87 -4.89 12.29
CA ARG A 66 23.70 -5.96 12.86
C ARG A 66 23.07 -6.63 14.08
N TYR A 67 21.88 -6.17 14.47
CA TYR A 67 21.20 -6.64 15.66
C TYR A 67 20.76 -8.09 15.48
N GLN A 68 21.03 -8.94 16.48
CA GLN A 68 20.79 -10.38 16.40
C GLN A 68 19.58 -10.82 17.23
N CYS A 69 19.06 -9.93 18.07
CA CYS A 69 17.87 -10.16 18.90
C CYS A 69 16.62 -9.55 18.25
N ASP A 70 15.48 -9.61 18.93
CA ASP A 70 14.22 -9.04 18.45
C ASP A 70 14.32 -7.51 18.30
N PRO A 71 14.21 -6.94 17.08
CA PRO A 71 14.36 -5.50 16.86
C PRO A 71 13.11 -4.68 17.24
N HIS A 72 12.06 -5.27 17.82
CA HIS A 72 10.78 -4.62 18.08
C HIS A 72 10.88 -3.24 18.74
N ALA A 73 11.55 -3.14 19.89
CA ALA A 73 11.68 -1.88 20.63
C ALA A 73 12.45 -0.80 19.84
N LEU A 74 13.52 -1.20 19.14
CA LEU A 74 14.30 -0.31 18.26
C LEU A 74 13.45 0.22 17.09
N CYS A 75 12.69 -0.66 16.45
CA CYS A 75 11.84 -0.31 15.32
C CYS A 75 10.68 0.62 15.73
N ASN A 76 10.01 0.37 16.85
CA ASN A 76 8.91 1.22 17.31
C ASN A 76 9.39 2.65 17.61
N LEU A 77 10.52 2.78 18.31
CA LEU A 77 11.09 4.10 18.57
C LEU A 77 11.55 4.78 17.28
N ALA A 78 12.14 4.03 16.34
CA ALA A 78 12.49 4.57 15.02
C ALA A 78 11.26 5.08 14.26
N ILE A 79 10.13 4.34 14.27
CA ILE A 79 8.87 4.75 13.63
C ILE A 79 8.40 6.11 14.19
N ILE A 80 8.47 6.28 15.51
CA ILE A 80 8.14 7.56 16.16
C ILE A 80 9.08 8.67 15.66
N LEU A 81 10.41 8.43 15.71
CA LEU A 81 11.43 9.42 15.36
C LEU A 81 11.42 9.82 13.88
N VAL A 82 11.06 8.92 12.95
CA VAL A 82 10.88 9.27 11.52
C VAL A 82 9.55 9.96 11.23
N GLY A 83 8.62 9.99 12.19
CA GLY A 83 7.32 10.65 12.11
C GLY A 83 7.35 12.05 11.47
N PRO A 84 8.10 13.02 12.03
CA PRO A 84 8.14 14.39 11.56
C PRO A 84 8.99 14.62 10.30
N LEU A 85 9.80 13.64 9.89
CA LEU A 85 10.71 13.77 8.75
C LEU A 85 9.99 13.57 7.41
N ASP A 86 10.47 14.28 6.38
CA ASP A 86 10.15 14.00 4.98
C ASP A 86 10.98 12.83 4.44
N PHE A 87 10.67 12.38 3.21
CA PHE A 87 11.33 11.22 2.62
C PHE A 87 12.85 11.44 2.45
N HIS A 88 13.25 12.60 1.92
CA HIS A 88 14.66 12.93 1.72
C HIS A 88 15.46 12.99 3.03
N GLN A 89 14.89 13.60 4.07
CA GLN A 89 15.47 13.65 5.41
C GLN A 89 15.66 12.25 5.98
N VAL A 90 14.66 11.36 5.88
CA VAL A 90 14.81 9.98 6.34
C VAL A 90 15.90 9.24 5.57
N MET A 91 15.95 9.40 4.25
CA MET A 91 16.96 8.75 3.39
C MET A 91 18.39 9.25 3.66
N SER A 92 18.56 10.41 4.31
CA SER A 92 19.88 10.86 4.80
C SER A 92 20.40 10.02 5.97
N TYR A 93 19.51 9.37 6.72
CA TYR A 93 19.86 8.46 7.83
C TYR A 93 19.83 6.99 7.40
N ALA A 94 18.83 6.59 6.60
CA ALA A 94 18.63 5.22 6.15
C ALA A 94 19.02 5.08 4.67
N SER A 95 20.04 4.28 4.38
CA SER A 95 20.43 3.98 3.00
C SER A 95 19.40 3.10 2.30
N GLN A 96 19.42 3.11 0.97
CA GLN A 96 18.60 2.21 0.14
C GLN A 96 18.77 0.73 0.55
N GLU A 97 20.02 0.31 0.81
CA GLU A 97 20.34 -1.05 1.23
C GLU A 97 19.73 -1.39 2.60
N ALA A 98 19.77 -0.46 3.57
CA ALA A 98 19.15 -0.68 4.87
C ALA A 98 17.63 -0.83 4.76
N LEU A 99 17.01 -0.07 3.85
CA LEU A 99 15.57 -0.17 3.58
C LEU A 99 15.22 -1.53 2.95
N ILE A 100 16.01 -2.01 2.00
CA ILE A 100 15.85 -3.34 1.39
C ILE A 100 15.98 -4.45 2.43
N GLN A 101 17.00 -4.37 3.30
CA GLN A 101 17.20 -5.33 4.39
C GLN A 101 16.00 -5.34 5.35
N ALA A 102 15.49 -4.17 5.72
CA ALA A 102 14.33 -4.06 6.59
C ALA A 102 13.04 -4.61 5.94
N LEU A 103 12.83 -4.44 4.63
CA LEU A 103 11.71 -5.04 3.89
C LEU A 103 11.81 -6.56 3.78
N ARG A 104 13.03 -7.11 3.74
CA ARG A 104 13.30 -8.55 3.65
C ARG A 104 13.41 -9.24 5.00
N SER A 105 13.47 -8.45 6.09
CA SER A 105 13.58 -8.97 7.45
C SER A 105 12.39 -9.88 7.77
N PRO A 106 12.60 -10.99 8.50
CA PRO A 106 11.52 -11.80 9.03
C PRO A 106 10.79 -11.11 10.20
N ALA A 107 11.34 -10.02 10.76
CA ALA A 107 10.73 -9.29 11.87
C ALA A 107 9.63 -8.33 11.36
N PRO A 108 8.37 -8.47 11.81
CA PRO A 108 7.27 -7.59 11.41
C PRO A 108 7.54 -6.12 11.67
N SER A 109 8.14 -5.80 12.82
CA SER A 109 8.49 -4.43 13.22
C SER A 109 9.47 -3.75 12.27
N ALA A 110 10.43 -4.50 11.71
CA ALA A 110 11.36 -4.00 10.70
C ALA A 110 10.64 -3.72 9.36
N ASN A 111 9.70 -4.59 8.97
CA ASN A 111 8.89 -4.37 7.77
C ASN A 111 7.99 -3.13 7.92
N LEU A 112 7.35 -2.95 9.08
CA LEU A 112 6.53 -1.77 9.39
C LEU A 112 7.34 -0.48 9.39
N LEU A 113 8.55 -0.50 9.95
CA LEU A 113 9.46 0.65 9.87
C LEU A 113 9.78 0.97 8.40
N ALA A 114 10.15 -0.04 7.61
CA ALA A 114 10.45 0.16 6.20
C ALA A 114 9.26 0.71 5.41
N MET A 115 8.06 0.16 5.61
CA MET A 115 6.84 0.65 4.98
C MET A 115 6.49 2.07 5.42
N THR A 116 6.75 2.43 6.68
CA THR A 116 6.59 3.80 7.20
C THR A 116 7.49 4.78 6.46
N ILE A 117 8.73 4.37 6.17
CA ILE A 117 9.69 5.19 5.40
C ILE A 117 9.21 5.32 3.95
N VAL A 118 8.80 4.23 3.31
CA VAL A 118 8.25 4.24 1.94
C VAL A 118 7.00 5.12 1.86
N ALA A 119 6.13 5.08 2.87
CA ALA A 119 4.93 5.92 2.96
C ALA A 119 5.25 7.42 2.93
N LYS A 120 6.43 7.85 3.40
CA LYS A 120 6.84 9.26 3.31
C LYS A 120 6.96 9.73 1.85
N ALA A 121 7.33 8.84 0.93
CA ALA A 121 7.43 9.19 -0.48
C ALA A 121 6.06 9.47 -1.12
N ALA A 122 4.96 9.02 -0.51
CA ALA A 122 3.61 9.33 -0.98
C ALA A 122 3.14 10.76 -0.62
N LYS A 123 3.96 11.56 0.08
CA LYS A 123 3.62 12.92 0.48
C LYS A 123 3.86 13.95 -0.63
N SER A 124 4.71 13.65 -1.62
CA SER A 124 4.99 14.56 -2.72
C SER A 124 5.27 13.79 -4.02
N PRO A 125 4.88 14.33 -5.20
CA PRO A 125 5.21 13.71 -6.47
C PRO A 125 6.72 13.56 -6.73
N SER A 126 7.53 14.50 -6.24
CA SER A 126 8.98 14.45 -6.36
C SER A 126 9.58 13.28 -5.58
N ASP A 127 9.13 13.05 -4.34
CA ASP A 127 9.62 11.93 -3.54
C ASP A 127 9.18 10.60 -4.13
N ALA A 128 7.94 10.51 -4.62
CA ALA A 128 7.43 9.34 -5.34
C ALA A 128 8.28 9.02 -6.58
N ALA A 129 8.70 10.03 -7.33
CA ALA A 129 9.62 9.87 -8.47
C ALA A 129 11.00 9.35 -8.04
N VAL A 130 11.55 9.84 -6.93
CA VAL A 130 12.82 9.36 -6.37
C VAL A 130 12.71 7.90 -5.94
N LEU A 131 11.64 7.52 -5.24
CA LEU A 131 11.38 6.12 -4.89
C LEU A 131 11.23 5.24 -6.14
N ALA A 132 10.54 5.71 -7.18
CA ALA A 132 10.37 4.98 -8.44
C ALA A 132 11.71 4.69 -9.16
N ALA A 133 12.74 5.51 -8.94
CA ALA A 133 14.09 5.26 -9.45
C ALA A 133 14.81 4.12 -8.70
N MET A 134 14.42 3.83 -7.45
CA MET A 134 15.00 2.78 -6.60
C MET A 134 14.37 1.41 -6.88
N LYS A 135 14.67 0.81 -8.04
CA LYS A 135 14.05 -0.46 -8.51
C LYS A 135 14.06 -1.57 -7.44
N ASP A 136 15.18 -1.76 -6.76
CA ASP A 136 15.34 -2.86 -5.80
C ASP A 136 14.50 -2.64 -4.52
N VAL A 137 14.29 -1.38 -4.13
CA VAL A 137 13.39 -1.03 -3.02
C VAL A 137 11.96 -1.33 -3.42
N VAL A 138 11.52 -0.87 -4.61
CA VAL A 138 10.15 -1.11 -5.09
C VAL A 138 9.88 -2.61 -5.24
N THR A 139 10.84 -3.36 -5.79
CA THR A 139 10.74 -4.82 -5.93
C THR A 139 10.63 -5.51 -4.56
N SER A 140 11.45 -5.11 -3.59
CA SER A 140 11.41 -5.67 -2.24
C SER A 140 10.13 -5.28 -1.50
N PHE A 141 9.62 -4.07 -1.74
CA PHE A 141 8.35 -3.58 -1.20
C PHE A 141 7.17 -4.37 -1.77
N VAL A 142 7.08 -4.53 -3.08
CA VAL A 142 6.01 -5.33 -3.74
C VAL A 142 6.06 -6.78 -3.27
N THR A 143 7.25 -7.37 -3.21
CA THR A 143 7.43 -8.73 -2.69
C THR A 143 6.87 -8.82 -1.27
N ARG A 144 7.27 -7.89 -0.38
CA ARG A 144 6.84 -7.92 1.02
C ARG A 144 5.36 -7.64 1.20
N TRP A 145 4.83 -6.66 0.48
CA TRP A 145 3.41 -6.34 0.48
C TRP A 145 2.56 -7.56 0.12
N LEU A 146 2.90 -8.29 -0.94
CA LEU A 146 2.10 -9.43 -1.39
C LEU A 146 2.39 -10.70 -0.58
N SER A 147 3.64 -10.95 -0.15
CA SER A 147 4.03 -12.22 0.48
C SER A 147 3.90 -12.25 2.01
N ALA A 148 3.74 -11.11 2.70
CA ALA A 148 3.73 -11.07 4.17
C ALA A 148 2.54 -11.85 4.73
N PRO A 149 2.73 -12.75 5.72
CA PRO A 149 1.62 -13.40 6.40
C PRO A 149 0.84 -12.46 7.33
N GLU A 150 1.46 -11.38 7.80
CA GLU A 150 0.84 -10.42 8.71
C GLU A 150 -0.15 -9.50 7.98
N VAL A 151 -1.36 -9.41 8.53
CA VAL A 151 -2.44 -8.57 7.97
C VAL A 151 -2.04 -7.09 7.97
N GLU A 152 -1.41 -6.61 9.04
CA GLU A 152 -1.00 -5.21 9.20
C GLU A 152 0.00 -4.77 8.12
N ILE A 153 1.03 -5.59 7.86
CA ILE A 153 2.04 -5.32 6.82
C ILE A 153 1.38 -5.30 5.44
N GLY A 154 0.50 -6.26 5.18
CA GLY A 154 -0.27 -6.31 3.95
C GLY A 154 -1.15 -5.08 3.71
N GLY A 155 -1.93 -4.71 4.73
CA GLY A 155 -2.82 -3.55 4.69
C GLY A 155 -2.06 -2.25 4.51
N MET A 156 -0.96 -2.07 5.25
CA MET A 156 -0.07 -0.91 5.10
C MET A 156 0.52 -0.85 3.70
N GLY A 157 0.98 -1.98 3.14
CA GLY A 157 1.49 -2.04 1.77
C GLY A 157 0.44 -1.64 0.72
N THR A 158 -0.81 -2.11 0.87
CA THR A 158 -1.93 -1.73 -0.02
C THR A 158 -2.18 -0.23 0.04
N GLN A 159 -2.24 0.34 1.25
CA GLN A 159 -2.43 1.77 1.44
C GLN A 159 -1.29 2.58 0.82
N VAL A 160 -0.04 2.25 1.15
CA VAL A 160 1.15 2.96 0.68
C VAL A 160 1.26 2.92 -0.84
N LEU A 161 1.04 1.76 -1.47
CA LEU A 161 1.09 1.66 -2.93
C LEU A 161 -0.03 2.48 -3.59
N GLY A 162 -1.24 2.44 -3.02
CA GLY A 162 -2.35 3.27 -3.48
C GLY A 162 -2.06 4.76 -3.35
N ASP A 163 -1.47 5.19 -2.23
CA ASP A 163 -1.11 6.59 -1.99
C ASP A 163 -0.01 7.06 -2.94
N LEU A 164 1.01 6.23 -3.19
CA LEU A 164 2.09 6.49 -4.14
C LEU A 164 1.57 6.65 -5.58
N LEU A 165 0.71 5.74 -6.04
CA LEU A 165 0.15 5.81 -7.39
C LEU A 165 -0.85 6.96 -7.53
N MET A 166 -1.59 7.29 -6.48
CA MET A 166 -2.46 8.45 -6.44
C MET A 166 -1.66 9.75 -6.57
N ILE A 167 -0.63 9.97 -5.73
CA ILE A 167 0.14 11.23 -5.76
C ILE A 167 0.98 11.39 -7.04
N ASP A 168 1.43 10.27 -7.62
CA ASP A 168 2.19 10.24 -8.88
C ASP A 168 1.29 10.21 -10.13
N SER A 169 -0.03 10.22 -9.98
CA SER A 169 -0.94 10.24 -11.12
C SER A 169 -0.79 11.55 -11.92
N PRO A 170 -0.50 11.49 -13.23
CA PRO A 170 -0.49 12.66 -14.11
C PRO A 170 -1.89 13.19 -14.40
N GLN A 171 -2.93 12.39 -14.16
CA GLN A 171 -4.32 12.72 -14.41
C GLN A 171 -5.10 12.62 -13.10
N TRP A 172 -5.87 13.66 -12.78
CA TRP A 172 -6.72 13.68 -11.61
C TRP A 172 -8.17 13.83 -12.08
N PRO A 173 -8.99 12.76 -12.03
CA PRO A 173 -10.29 12.74 -12.70
C PRO A 173 -11.44 13.34 -11.89
N ILE A 174 -11.23 13.59 -10.59
CA ILE A 174 -12.22 14.17 -9.68
C ILE A 174 -11.71 15.54 -9.27
N GLU A 175 -12.40 16.64 -9.60
CA GLU A 175 -12.02 17.98 -9.13
C GLU A 175 -11.63 17.92 -7.64
N ARG A 176 -10.42 18.36 -7.29
CA ARG A 176 -9.92 18.24 -5.91
C ARG A 176 -10.96 18.88 -4.97
N PRO A 177 -11.44 18.20 -3.91
CA PRO A 177 -12.25 18.86 -2.91
C PRO A 177 -11.37 19.91 -2.22
N GLY A 178 -11.54 21.19 -2.57
CA GLY A 178 -10.79 22.28 -1.94
C GLY A 178 -10.34 23.47 -2.79
N GLU A 179 -10.92 23.73 -3.98
CA GLU A 179 -10.85 25.05 -4.62
C GLU A 179 -12.24 25.72 -4.63
N CYS A 180 -12.86 25.79 -3.45
CA CYS A 180 -13.94 26.75 -3.16
C CYS A 180 -13.77 27.20 -1.71
N ASP A 181 -13.64 28.52 -1.53
CA ASP A 181 -13.54 29.28 -0.29
C ASP A 181 -12.12 29.57 0.25
N GLU A 182 -11.52 30.66 -0.29
CA GLU A 182 -10.49 31.44 0.40
C GLU A 182 -11.10 32.16 1.62
N SER A 183 -11.49 31.43 2.66
CA SER A 183 -11.57 32.01 3.99
C SER A 183 -11.65 30.92 5.06
N LEU A 184 -10.85 31.10 6.12
CA LEU A 184 -10.90 30.38 7.40
C LEU A 184 -10.00 29.11 7.52
N ARG A 185 -8.76 29.39 7.95
CA ARG A 185 -7.96 28.72 9.01
C ARG A 185 -6.66 28.01 8.59
N GLU A 186 -5.58 28.57 9.14
CA GLU A 186 -4.23 28.06 9.43
C GLU A 186 -3.23 27.77 8.28
N PRO A 187 -1.93 28.11 8.47
CA PRO A 187 -0.99 28.20 7.36
C PRO A 187 -0.25 26.87 7.10
N ALA A 188 0.04 26.67 5.81
CA ALA A 188 1.05 25.77 5.25
C ALA A 188 0.73 24.25 5.23
N ARG A 189 0.00 23.82 4.20
CA ARG A 189 0.27 22.54 3.51
C ARG A 189 0.24 22.73 1.99
N VAL A 190 1.44 22.99 1.47
CA VAL A 190 1.89 22.73 0.09
C VAL A 190 0.89 23.06 -1.01
N THR A 191 0.85 24.34 -1.39
CA THR A 191 0.61 24.74 -2.77
C THR A 191 1.69 24.12 -3.67
N SER A 192 1.38 23.00 -4.30
CA SER A 192 2.13 22.47 -5.44
C SER A 192 1.14 22.03 -6.52
N ASN A 193 1.00 22.89 -7.52
CA ASN A 193 0.37 22.66 -8.81
C ASN A 193 1.12 21.65 -9.70
N ALA A 194 2.05 20.85 -9.14
CA ALA A 194 2.71 19.80 -9.90
C ALA A 194 1.86 18.53 -9.85
N LEU A 195 1.20 18.21 -10.97
CA LEU A 195 0.67 16.88 -11.21
C LEU A 195 1.80 15.84 -11.10
N GLY A 196 1.44 14.60 -10.80
CA GLY A 196 2.38 13.49 -10.80
C GLY A 196 3.01 13.26 -12.17
N GLN A 197 4.18 12.62 -12.22
CA GLN A 197 4.91 12.38 -13.47
C GLN A 197 4.70 10.96 -14.02
N GLY A 198 3.96 10.11 -13.30
CA GLY A 198 3.69 8.74 -13.66
C GLY A 198 4.89 7.80 -13.55
N PHE A 199 5.94 8.15 -12.79
CA PHE A 199 7.11 7.29 -12.65
C PHE A 199 6.84 6.02 -11.83
N VAL A 200 6.05 6.11 -10.77
CA VAL A 200 5.58 4.94 -10.01
C VAL A 200 4.67 4.10 -10.89
N TRP A 201 3.76 4.72 -11.65
CA TRP A 201 2.93 4.01 -12.62
C TRP A 201 3.76 3.23 -13.63
N ARG A 202 4.79 3.86 -14.21
CA ARG A 202 5.74 3.19 -15.11
C ARG A 202 6.47 2.05 -14.41
N ARG A 203 6.91 2.24 -13.16
CA ARG A 203 7.60 1.20 -12.41
C ARG A 203 6.72 -0.01 -12.11
N ILE A 204 5.42 0.18 -11.85
CA ILE A 204 4.51 -0.92 -11.51
C ILE A 204 3.95 -1.61 -12.75
N PHE A 205 3.54 -0.85 -13.77
CA PHE A 205 2.79 -1.37 -14.93
C PHE A 205 3.63 -1.56 -16.20
N TYR A 206 4.81 -0.91 -16.29
CA TYR A 206 5.66 -0.94 -17.49
C TYR A 206 7.08 -1.46 -17.23
N ASP A 207 7.46 -1.72 -15.97
CA ASP A 207 8.65 -2.52 -15.66
C ASP A 207 8.26 -4.00 -15.68
N ARG A 208 8.83 -4.72 -16.64
CA ARG A 208 8.52 -6.13 -16.86
C ARG A 208 8.74 -6.98 -15.62
N ASP A 209 9.81 -6.74 -14.86
CA ASP A 209 10.18 -7.59 -13.73
C ASP A 209 9.23 -7.36 -12.54
N VAL A 210 8.84 -6.11 -12.31
CA VAL A 210 7.88 -5.76 -11.24
C VAL A 210 6.49 -6.26 -11.59
N TYR A 211 6.09 -6.14 -12.85
CA TYR A 211 4.79 -6.60 -13.31
C TYR A 211 4.67 -8.13 -13.29
N ASP A 212 5.70 -8.85 -13.78
CA ASP A 212 5.80 -10.32 -13.67
C ASP A 212 5.76 -10.76 -12.21
N LEU A 213 6.44 -10.04 -11.30
CA LEU A 213 6.41 -10.33 -9.87
C LEU A 213 4.98 -10.28 -9.30
N ILE A 214 4.21 -9.23 -9.59
CA ILE A 214 2.82 -9.11 -9.12
C ILE A 214 1.98 -10.29 -9.62
N LEU A 215 2.05 -10.59 -10.92
CA LEU A 215 1.32 -11.72 -11.50
C LEU A 215 1.76 -13.05 -10.86
N SER A 216 3.06 -13.26 -10.69
CA SER A 216 3.59 -14.50 -10.11
C SER A 216 3.10 -14.73 -8.68
N LEU A 217 3.09 -13.69 -7.83
CA LEU A 217 2.69 -13.78 -6.43
C LEU A 217 1.18 -13.93 -6.25
N CYS A 218 0.38 -13.49 -7.22
CA CYS A 218 -1.08 -13.61 -7.19
C CYS A 218 -1.64 -14.78 -8.01
N SER A 219 -0.83 -15.43 -8.84
CA SER A 219 -1.30 -16.55 -9.69
C SER A 219 -1.16 -17.89 -8.98
N ASN A 220 -2.21 -18.71 -9.08
CA ASN A 220 -2.16 -20.11 -8.72
C ASN A 220 -1.54 -20.90 -9.88
N GLY A 221 -0.31 -21.40 -9.73
CA GLY A 221 0.39 -22.09 -10.80
C GLY A 221 1.51 -23.01 -10.31
N PRO A 222 2.16 -23.77 -11.21
CA PRO A 222 3.22 -24.72 -10.84
C PRO A 222 4.37 -24.08 -10.07
N HIS A 223 4.64 -22.79 -10.30
CA HIS A 223 5.64 -22.01 -9.57
C HIS A 223 5.31 -21.85 -8.08
N GLN A 224 4.03 -21.86 -7.69
CA GLN A 224 3.63 -21.83 -6.27
C GLN A 224 3.88 -23.16 -5.57
N SER A 225 3.91 -24.27 -6.31
CA SER A 225 4.25 -25.60 -5.76
C SER A 225 5.76 -25.83 -5.63
N ALA A 226 6.59 -24.92 -6.14
CA ALA A 226 8.05 -25.00 -6.00
C ALA A 226 8.51 -24.59 -4.60
N LYS A 227 9.73 -24.98 -4.22
CA LYS A 227 10.36 -24.52 -2.97
C LYS A 227 10.43 -22.98 -2.97
N GLY A 228 9.72 -22.34 -2.06
CA GLY A 228 9.65 -20.88 -1.94
C GLY A 228 8.36 -20.24 -2.48
N GLY A 229 7.41 -21.03 -3.00
CA GLY A 229 6.07 -20.55 -3.32
C GLY A 229 5.25 -20.21 -2.07
N LEU A 230 4.17 -19.44 -2.25
CA LEU A 230 3.29 -19.04 -1.16
C LEU A 230 2.43 -20.24 -0.72
N SER A 231 2.14 -20.33 0.59
CA SER A 231 1.09 -21.25 1.05
C SER A 231 -0.27 -20.85 0.48
N PRO A 232 -1.25 -21.77 0.36
CA PRO A 232 -2.59 -21.44 -0.15
C PRO A 232 -3.23 -20.24 0.59
N TYR A 233 -3.06 -20.18 1.91
CA TYR A 233 -3.52 -19.05 2.72
C TYR A 233 -2.83 -17.73 2.36
N GLN A 234 -1.50 -17.74 2.21
CA GLN A 234 -0.76 -16.54 1.79
C GLN A 234 -1.10 -16.09 0.37
N LEU A 235 -1.40 -17.04 -0.53
CA LEU A 235 -1.88 -16.73 -1.86
C LEU A 235 -3.23 -16.02 -1.80
N SER A 236 -4.22 -16.54 -1.05
CA SER A 236 -5.51 -15.86 -0.87
C SER A 236 -5.34 -14.45 -0.27
N LEU A 237 -4.41 -14.26 0.68
CA LEU A 237 -4.06 -12.93 1.20
C LEU A 237 -3.47 -12.01 0.12
N ALA A 238 -2.52 -12.49 -0.69
CA ALA A 238 -1.91 -11.73 -1.77
C ALA A 238 -2.96 -11.31 -2.81
N GLN A 239 -3.85 -12.23 -3.19
CA GLN A 239 -4.94 -11.98 -4.11
C GLN A 239 -5.93 -10.95 -3.55
N GLY A 240 -6.35 -11.10 -2.29
CA GLY A 240 -7.20 -10.13 -1.60
C GLY A 240 -6.58 -8.72 -1.57
N ARG A 241 -5.27 -8.60 -1.32
CA ARG A 241 -4.57 -7.30 -1.35
C ARG A 241 -4.62 -6.65 -2.73
N LEU A 242 -4.46 -7.43 -3.80
CA LEU A 242 -4.56 -6.92 -5.16
C LEU A 242 -6.02 -6.52 -5.50
N LEU A 243 -7.01 -7.32 -5.10
CA LEU A 243 -8.43 -7.00 -5.25
C LEU A 243 -8.81 -5.69 -4.53
N HIS A 244 -8.27 -5.42 -3.34
CA HIS A 244 -8.54 -4.15 -2.66
C HIS A 244 -7.84 -2.94 -3.31
N LEU A 245 -6.69 -3.15 -3.96
CA LEU A 245 -5.94 -2.05 -4.58
C LEU A 245 -6.55 -1.59 -5.92
N LEU A 246 -6.92 -2.54 -6.78
CA LEU A 246 -7.25 -2.25 -8.18
C LEU A 246 -8.44 -1.30 -8.39
N PRO A 247 -9.58 -1.41 -7.65
CA PRO A 247 -10.67 -0.45 -7.73
C PRO A 247 -10.19 0.98 -7.48
N ARG A 248 -9.40 1.19 -6.43
CA ARG A 248 -8.83 2.50 -6.10
C ARG A 248 -7.96 3.05 -7.23
N LEU A 249 -7.13 2.21 -7.85
CA LEU A 249 -6.26 2.63 -8.97
C LEU A 249 -7.04 2.95 -10.24
N SER A 250 -8.15 2.24 -10.47
CA SER A 250 -8.99 2.40 -11.66
C SER A 250 -9.64 3.79 -11.74
N VAL A 251 -9.78 4.49 -10.61
CA VAL A 251 -10.25 5.88 -10.57
C VAL A 251 -9.30 6.77 -11.38
N TYR A 252 -7.99 6.63 -11.18
CA TYR A 252 -6.98 7.51 -11.78
C TYR A 252 -6.61 7.13 -13.21
N HIS A 253 -6.42 5.83 -13.46
CA HIS A 253 -5.94 5.31 -14.73
C HIS A 253 -6.59 3.96 -15.07
N LEU A 254 -7.89 3.98 -15.39
CA LEU A 254 -8.63 2.79 -15.82
C LEU A 254 -7.95 2.10 -17.02
N ASP A 255 -7.39 2.88 -17.95
CA ASP A 255 -6.73 2.37 -19.14
C ASP A 255 -5.45 1.58 -18.82
N VAL A 256 -4.64 2.05 -17.86
CA VAL A 256 -3.40 1.39 -17.46
C VAL A 256 -3.68 0.10 -16.70
N VAL A 257 -4.68 0.08 -15.82
CA VAL A 257 -5.02 -1.15 -15.07
C VAL A 257 -5.70 -2.21 -15.94
N THR A 258 -6.29 -1.82 -17.07
CA THR A 258 -7.04 -2.72 -17.98
C THR A 258 -6.26 -3.20 -19.18
N LYS A 259 -5.10 -2.62 -19.48
CA LYS A 259 -4.25 -3.01 -20.60
C LYS A 259 -2.90 -3.54 -20.10
N THR A 260 -2.24 -4.30 -20.95
CA THR A 260 -0.88 -4.76 -20.71
C THR A 260 -0.06 -4.57 -21.98
N ILE A 261 1.22 -4.24 -21.80
CA ILE A 261 2.22 -4.28 -22.87
C ILE A 261 3.00 -5.61 -22.89
N PHE A 262 2.65 -6.53 -21.99
CA PHE A 262 3.32 -7.83 -21.80
C PHE A 262 2.36 -9.00 -22.06
N PRO A 263 1.89 -9.18 -23.31
CA PRO A 263 0.96 -10.26 -23.64
C PRO A 263 1.55 -11.65 -23.38
N ASP A 264 2.87 -11.80 -23.52
CA ASP A 264 3.58 -13.06 -23.30
C ASP A 264 3.60 -13.48 -21.82
N ILE A 265 3.67 -12.51 -20.90
CA ILE A 265 3.57 -12.77 -19.45
C ILE A 265 2.12 -13.13 -19.10
N HIS A 266 1.15 -12.42 -19.66
CA HIS A 266 -0.26 -12.73 -19.45
C HIS A 266 -0.63 -14.12 -19.94
N GLN A 267 -0.13 -14.51 -21.12
CA GLN A 267 -0.33 -15.86 -21.65
C GLN A 267 0.18 -16.94 -20.67
N ARG A 268 1.32 -16.69 -19.99
CA ARG A 268 1.90 -17.63 -19.01
C ARG A 268 1.00 -17.87 -17.80
N TYR A 269 0.30 -16.84 -17.30
CA TYR A 269 -0.47 -16.95 -16.06
C TYR A 269 -1.99 -17.11 -16.28
N MET A 270 -2.53 -16.63 -17.40
CA MET A 270 -3.97 -16.64 -17.68
C MET A 270 -4.38 -17.74 -18.67
N ASN A 271 -3.42 -18.33 -19.39
CA ASN A 271 -3.68 -19.25 -20.51
C ASN A 271 -4.70 -18.67 -21.53
N SER A 272 -4.72 -17.35 -21.69
CA SER A 272 -5.67 -16.62 -22.53
C SER A 272 -4.92 -15.80 -23.58
N GLU A 273 -5.43 -15.78 -24.81
CA GLU A 273 -4.86 -15.00 -25.92
C GLU A 273 -5.29 -13.53 -25.88
N ALA A 274 -6.29 -13.16 -25.07
CA ALA A 274 -6.75 -11.78 -24.94
C ALA A 274 -5.89 -11.02 -23.91
N PRO A 275 -5.09 -10.02 -24.32
CA PRO A 275 -4.23 -9.28 -23.39
C PRO A 275 -5.06 -8.31 -22.55
N GLY A 276 -5.53 -8.79 -21.40
CA GLY A 276 -6.07 -7.95 -20.34
C GLY A 276 -4.96 -7.31 -19.51
N GLY A 277 -5.24 -6.24 -18.77
CA GLY A 277 -4.36 -5.70 -17.73
C GLY A 277 -4.53 -6.43 -16.40
N LEU A 278 -3.96 -5.88 -15.32
CA LEU A 278 -4.10 -6.47 -13.97
C LEU A 278 -5.57 -6.56 -13.52
N LEU A 279 -6.42 -5.63 -13.96
CA LEU A 279 -7.84 -5.65 -13.64
C LEU A 279 -8.54 -6.88 -14.22
N PHE A 280 -8.26 -7.22 -15.49
CA PHE A 280 -8.82 -8.43 -16.12
C PHE A 280 -8.21 -9.71 -15.55
N PHE A 281 -6.91 -9.72 -15.29
CA PHE A 281 -6.26 -10.84 -14.59
C PHE A 281 -6.94 -11.11 -13.24
N ALA A 282 -7.10 -10.09 -12.41
CA ALA A 282 -7.72 -10.21 -11.09
C ALA A 282 -9.19 -10.65 -11.18
N ALA A 283 -9.93 -10.10 -12.15
CA ALA A 283 -11.35 -10.37 -12.31
C ALA A 283 -11.66 -11.77 -12.90
N LEU A 284 -10.79 -12.32 -13.76
CA LEU A 284 -11.15 -13.49 -14.58
C LEU A 284 -10.28 -14.72 -14.34
N HIS A 285 -9.05 -14.57 -13.84
CA HIS A 285 -8.08 -15.68 -13.80
C HIS A 285 -7.39 -15.87 -12.46
N MET A 286 -7.43 -14.87 -11.59
CA MET A 286 -6.73 -14.92 -10.32
C MET A 286 -7.48 -15.71 -9.25
N VAL A 287 -8.80 -15.54 -9.18
CA VAL A 287 -9.62 -15.97 -8.04
C VAL A 287 -10.18 -17.37 -8.26
N ASP A 288 -9.99 -18.26 -7.29
CA ASP A 288 -10.72 -19.52 -7.21
C ASP A 288 -12.04 -19.31 -6.46
N LEU A 289 -13.15 -19.35 -7.19
CA LEU A 289 -14.49 -19.12 -6.63
C LEU A 289 -14.99 -20.26 -5.72
N GLN A 290 -14.30 -21.41 -5.70
CA GLN A 290 -14.57 -22.51 -4.77
C GLN A 290 -14.07 -22.20 -3.35
N ASP A 291 -13.09 -21.32 -3.20
CA ASP A 291 -12.67 -20.81 -1.89
C ASP A 291 -13.70 -19.77 -1.40
N THR A 292 -14.40 -20.10 -0.31
CA THR A 292 -15.45 -19.26 0.27
C THR A 292 -14.97 -17.87 0.71
N LEU A 293 -13.70 -17.77 1.16
CA LEU A 293 -13.11 -16.49 1.55
C LEU A 293 -12.89 -15.64 0.29
N MET A 294 -12.29 -16.25 -0.74
CA MET A 294 -12.02 -15.57 -2.00
C MET A 294 -13.30 -15.18 -2.74
N ASN A 295 -14.35 -15.99 -2.67
CA ASN A 295 -15.66 -15.64 -3.21
C ASN A 295 -16.23 -14.38 -2.55
N SER A 296 -16.14 -14.27 -1.21
CA SER A 296 -16.56 -13.07 -0.47
C SER A 296 -15.77 -11.82 -0.89
N LEU A 297 -14.43 -11.93 -0.96
CA LEU A 297 -13.54 -10.84 -1.38
C LEU A 297 -13.79 -10.41 -2.83
N PHE A 298 -14.18 -11.34 -3.69
CA PHE A 298 -14.47 -11.08 -5.09
C PHE A 298 -15.77 -10.29 -5.27
N ILE A 299 -16.79 -10.56 -4.46
CA ILE A 299 -18.02 -9.74 -4.44
C ILE A 299 -17.70 -8.32 -3.95
N GLU A 300 -16.95 -8.18 -2.86
CA GLU A 300 -16.52 -6.89 -2.32
C GLU A 300 -15.67 -6.09 -3.34
N PHE A 301 -14.85 -6.78 -4.12
CA PHE A 301 -14.09 -6.18 -5.22
C PHE A 301 -15.00 -5.53 -6.26
N PHE A 302 -16.04 -6.23 -6.75
CA PHE A 302 -16.97 -5.66 -7.73
C PHE A 302 -17.84 -4.56 -7.14
N GLU A 303 -18.29 -4.72 -5.89
CA GLU A 303 -19.00 -3.67 -5.16
C GLU A 303 -18.16 -2.39 -5.07
N THR A 304 -16.91 -2.51 -4.64
CA THR A 304 -15.97 -1.39 -4.56
C THR A 304 -15.70 -0.82 -5.94
N LEU A 305 -15.45 -1.66 -6.96
CA LEU A 305 -15.17 -1.22 -8.33
C LEU A 305 -16.33 -0.42 -8.91
N PHE A 306 -17.57 -0.88 -8.77
CA PHE A 306 -18.72 -0.17 -9.30
C PHE A 306 -18.98 1.13 -8.54
N ASN A 307 -18.85 1.14 -7.21
CA ASN A 307 -18.99 2.36 -6.42
C ASN A 307 -17.96 3.42 -6.81
N VAL A 308 -16.67 3.08 -6.83
CA VAL A 308 -15.64 4.07 -7.19
C VAL A 308 -15.74 4.51 -8.64
N GLN A 309 -16.17 3.62 -9.54
CA GLN A 309 -16.38 3.99 -10.93
C GLN A 309 -17.62 4.85 -11.10
N LEU A 310 -18.70 4.67 -10.35
CA LEU A 310 -19.88 5.53 -10.39
C LEU A 310 -19.49 7.02 -10.22
N ASP A 311 -18.56 7.32 -9.32
CA ASP A 311 -18.08 8.67 -9.01
C ASP A 311 -17.10 9.26 -10.06
N THR A 312 -16.63 8.45 -11.02
CA THR A 312 -15.70 8.92 -12.06
C THR A 312 -16.45 9.44 -13.30
N PRO A 313 -15.87 10.40 -14.05
CA PRO A 313 -16.48 10.92 -15.28
C PRO A 313 -16.90 9.82 -16.25
N ALA A 314 -18.10 9.95 -16.82
CA ALA A 314 -18.60 9.01 -17.81
C ALA A 314 -17.73 9.04 -19.08
N SER A 315 -17.36 7.86 -19.58
CA SER A 315 -16.70 7.71 -20.87
C SER A 315 -17.14 6.40 -21.54
N THR A 316 -17.11 6.36 -22.86
CA THR A 316 -17.40 5.13 -23.63
C THR A 316 -16.42 4.02 -23.26
N PHE A 317 -15.13 4.36 -23.13
CA PHE A 317 -14.10 3.42 -22.72
C PHE A 317 -14.39 2.77 -21.35
N LYS A 318 -14.83 3.56 -20.37
CA LYS A 318 -15.23 3.06 -19.04
C LYS A 318 -16.37 2.06 -19.15
N MET A 319 -17.47 2.44 -19.80
CA MET A 319 -18.65 1.58 -19.92
C MET A 319 -18.33 0.30 -20.69
N ASP A 320 -17.60 0.38 -21.81
CA ASP A 320 -17.20 -0.79 -22.59
C ASP A 320 -16.32 -1.75 -21.79
N THR A 321 -15.43 -1.20 -20.96
CA THR A 321 -14.55 -2.00 -20.09
C THR A 321 -15.34 -2.73 -19.02
N LEU A 322 -16.23 -2.02 -18.31
CA LEU A 322 -17.04 -2.60 -17.24
C LEU A 322 -18.03 -3.63 -17.79
N ARG A 323 -18.64 -3.38 -18.95
CA ARG A 323 -19.50 -4.36 -19.65
C ARG A 323 -18.74 -5.62 -20.01
N LYS A 324 -17.53 -5.50 -20.56
CA LYS A 324 -16.69 -6.66 -20.89
C LYS A 324 -16.36 -7.49 -19.66
N LEU A 325 -16.00 -6.84 -18.55
CA LEU A 325 -15.75 -7.52 -17.28
C LEU A 325 -17.01 -8.23 -16.76
N TYR A 326 -18.13 -7.52 -16.68
CA TYR A 326 -19.40 -8.05 -16.21
C TYR A 326 -19.83 -9.29 -17.00
N ARG A 327 -19.84 -9.22 -18.34
CA ARG A 327 -20.19 -10.35 -19.21
C ARG A 327 -19.24 -11.53 -19.05
N ALA A 328 -17.94 -11.28 -18.98
CA ALA A 328 -16.95 -12.33 -18.85
C ALA A 328 -17.07 -13.08 -17.50
N VAL A 329 -17.43 -12.38 -16.42
CA VAL A 329 -17.65 -13.01 -15.12
C VAL A 329 -18.94 -13.83 -15.09
N ILE A 330 -20.04 -13.30 -15.62
CA ILE A 330 -21.35 -14.01 -15.59
C ILE A 330 -21.35 -15.25 -16.48
N GLN A 331 -20.61 -15.23 -17.59
CA GLN A 331 -20.40 -16.43 -18.40
C GLN A 331 -19.79 -17.59 -17.61
N ASN A 332 -19.02 -17.27 -16.56
CA ASN A 332 -18.38 -18.27 -15.71
C ASN A 332 -19.23 -18.65 -14.48
N ASP A 333 -20.11 -17.76 -13.99
CA ASP A 333 -20.97 -18.02 -12.82
C ASP A 333 -22.29 -17.21 -12.88
N SER A 334 -23.41 -17.90 -13.17
CA SER A 334 -24.74 -17.27 -13.20
C SER A 334 -25.27 -16.89 -11.82
N LEU A 335 -24.84 -17.57 -10.75
CA LEU A 335 -25.24 -17.21 -9.38
C LEU A 335 -24.55 -15.92 -8.92
N PHE A 336 -23.45 -15.54 -9.56
CA PHE A 336 -22.77 -14.28 -9.32
C PHE A 336 -23.60 -13.09 -9.81
N GLU A 337 -24.37 -13.26 -10.89
CA GLU A 337 -25.25 -12.22 -11.44
C GLU A 337 -26.27 -11.75 -10.40
N ASP A 338 -26.99 -12.69 -9.77
CA ASP A 338 -27.97 -12.39 -8.72
C ASP A 338 -27.33 -11.61 -7.56
N ARG A 339 -26.10 -11.98 -7.19
CA ARG A 339 -25.36 -11.32 -6.10
C ARG A 339 -24.97 -9.89 -6.47
N LEU A 340 -24.48 -9.66 -7.69
CA LEU A 340 -24.15 -8.32 -8.18
C LEU A 340 -25.39 -7.42 -8.23
N LEU A 341 -26.51 -7.94 -8.73
CA LEU A 341 -27.77 -7.19 -8.80
C LEU A 341 -28.33 -6.84 -7.42
N SER A 342 -28.01 -7.64 -6.39
CA SER A 342 -28.40 -7.39 -4.99
C SER A 342 -27.47 -6.43 -4.23
N LEU A 343 -26.32 -6.02 -4.81
CA LEU A 343 -25.37 -5.12 -4.13
C LEU A 343 -25.99 -3.80 -3.67
N PRO A 344 -26.82 -3.11 -4.47
CA PRO A 344 -27.45 -1.86 -4.05
C PRO A 344 -28.29 -1.99 -2.79
N ASP A 345 -28.89 -3.16 -2.54
CA ASP A 345 -29.73 -3.39 -1.35
C ASP A 345 -28.94 -3.34 -0.03
N ARG A 346 -27.60 -3.36 -0.11
CA ARG A 346 -26.69 -3.30 1.04
C ARG A 346 -26.31 -1.86 1.42
N ILE A 347 -26.59 -0.87 0.57
CA ILE A 347 -26.15 0.51 0.75
C ILE A 347 -27.19 1.34 1.51
N ILE A 348 -26.72 2.12 2.47
CA ILE A 348 -27.51 3.12 3.19
C ILE A 348 -26.71 4.44 3.11
N PRO A 349 -27.26 5.55 2.57
CA PRO A 349 -28.66 5.86 2.25
C PRO A 349 -29.17 5.39 0.87
N GLN A 350 -30.50 5.33 0.73
CA GLN A 350 -31.22 4.80 -0.46
C GLN A 350 -30.89 5.53 -1.77
N ASP A 351 -30.61 6.83 -1.73
CA ASP A 351 -30.27 7.61 -2.94
C ASP A 351 -28.99 7.09 -3.62
N GLY A 352 -28.02 6.62 -2.83
CA GLY A 352 -26.81 5.96 -3.36
C GLY A 352 -27.10 4.57 -3.93
N ALA A 353 -28.06 3.85 -3.33
CA ALA A 353 -28.49 2.54 -3.81
C ALA A 353 -29.17 2.65 -5.19
N ASP A 354 -30.03 3.63 -5.41
CA ASP A 354 -30.72 3.81 -6.70
C ASP A 354 -29.74 4.16 -7.83
N ALA A 355 -28.77 5.06 -7.55
CA ALA A 355 -27.73 5.42 -8.50
C ALA A 355 -26.85 4.21 -8.88
N LEU A 356 -26.43 3.41 -7.88
CA LEU A 356 -25.66 2.20 -8.13
C LEU A 356 -26.49 1.16 -8.91
N ARG A 357 -27.78 0.99 -8.58
CA ARG A 357 -28.68 0.07 -9.27
C ARG A 357 -28.80 0.42 -10.75
N GLN A 358 -29.02 1.70 -11.07
CA GLN A 358 -29.07 2.15 -12.45
C GLN A 358 -27.74 1.92 -13.16
N PHE A 359 -26.62 2.21 -12.50
CA PHE A 359 -25.30 2.02 -13.08
C PHE A 359 -24.99 0.55 -13.39
N ILE A 360 -25.30 -0.36 -12.46
CA ILE A 360 -25.15 -1.80 -12.69
C ILE A 360 -26.06 -2.24 -13.84
N HIS A 361 -27.29 -1.72 -13.92
CA HIS A 361 -28.20 -2.01 -15.03
C HIS A 361 -27.64 -1.54 -16.39
N ASP A 362 -27.05 -0.35 -16.47
CA ASP A 362 -26.42 0.19 -17.69
C ASP A 362 -25.16 -0.58 -18.12
N VAL A 363 -24.48 -1.22 -17.16
CA VAL A 363 -23.37 -2.15 -17.40
C VAL A 363 -23.88 -3.55 -17.80
N ALA A 364 -25.05 -3.95 -17.32
CA ALA A 364 -25.65 -5.25 -17.63
C ALA A 364 -26.38 -5.28 -18.98
N THR A 365 -26.93 -4.14 -19.41
CA THR A 365 -27.68 -4.01 -20.66
C THR A 365 -26.78 -3.56 -21.82
N ASP A 366 -27.15 -4.00 -23.04
CA ASP A 366 -26.35 -4.13 -24.29
C ASP A 366 -25.43 -5.34 -24.37
#